data_AF-A0A832FEG7-F1
#
_entry.id   AF-A0A832FEG7-F1
#
_cell.length_a   1.000
_cell.length_b   1.000
_cell.length_c   1.000
_cell.angle_alpha   90.00
_cell.angle_beta   90.00
_cell.angle_gamma   90.00
#
_symmetry.space_group_name_H-M   'P 1'
#
loop_
_entity.id
_entity.type
_entity.pdbx_description
1 polymer ?
#
loop_
_entity_poly.entity_id
_entity_poly.type
_entity_poly.pdbx_seq_one_letter_code
_entity_poly.pdbx_strand_id
1 'polypeptide(L)'
;MHPAKIQLRGFNEAEILKALKKAEEFNAEIAKDGHGIDFFFDDVENARLFISKLQKEFRFDKKMSTENLGFKKGRMRFLFVYCLRKI
;
A
#
# COMPACT_ATOMS: atom_id res chain seq x y z
N MET A 1 4.61 13.78 0.14
CA MET A 1 4.33 13.24 1.50
C MET A 1 3.03 12.49 1.39
N HIS A 2 3.14 11.17 1.32
CA HIS A 2 2.04 10.28 1.02
C HIS A 2 1.13 10.11 2.24
N PRO A 3 -0.20 10.23 2.11
CA PRO A 3 -1.14 9.91 3.18
C PRO A 3 -1.34 8.39 3.37
N ALA A 4 -1.00 7.54 2.41
CA ALA A 4 -1.15 6.10 2.55
C ALA A 4 0.03 5.30 1.98
N LYS A 5 0.32 4.17 2.61
CA LYS A 5 1.28 3.16 2.18
C LYS A 5 0.65 1.77 2.24
N ILE A 6 0.91 0.97 1.21
CA ILE A 6 0.52 -0.44 1.17
C ILE A 6 1.77 -1.29 1.09
N GLN A 7 1.90 -2.25 1.98
CA GLN A 7 3.01 -3.18 2.06
C GLN A 7 2.55 -4.54 1.59
N LEU A 8 3.10 -5.05 0.49
CA LEU A 8 2.93 -6.44 0.08
C LEU A 8 4.06 -7.28 0.68
N ARG A 9 3.69 -8.32 1.44
CA ARG A 9 4.63 -9.23 2.10
C ARG A 9 4.24 -10.70 1.86
N GLY A 10 5.24 -11.53 1.56
CA GLY A 10 5.05 -12.97 1.32
C GLY A 10 4.45 -13.34 -0.03
N PHE A 11 4.38 -12.41 -0.97
CA PHE A 11 3.95 -12.66 -2.36
C PHE A 11 5.14 -13.13 -3.20
N ASN A 12 4.90 -14.00 -4.18
CA ASN A 12 5.93 -14.43 -5.12
C ASN A 12 6.21 -13.36 -6.19
N GLU A 13 7.30 -13.52 -6.95
CA GLU A 13 7.71 -12.55 -7.97
C GLU A 13 6.65 -12.29 -9.04
N ALA A 14 5.90 -13.32 -9.45
CA ALA A 14 4.86 -13.19 -10.47
C ALA A 14 3.64 -12.40 -9.97
N GLU A 15 3.23 -12.62 -8.72
CA GLU A 15 2.17 -11.84 -8.06
C GLU A 15 2.61 -10.38 -7.85
N ILE A 16 3.86 -10.18 -7.44
CA ILE A 16 4.47 -8.86 -7.28
C ILE A 16 4.48 -8.12 -8.62
N LEU A 17 4.88 -8.76 -9.71
CA LEU A 17 4.91 -8.15 -11.04
C LEU A 17 3.50 -7.71 -11.49
N LYS A 18 2.47 -8.50 -11.19
CA LYS A 18 1.07 -8.12 -11.46
C LYS A 18 0.64 -6.93 -10.60
N ALA A 19 1.00 -6.90 -9.33
CA ALA A 19 0.71 -5.78 -8.44
C ALA A 19 1.40 -4.49 -8.92
N LEU A 20 2.65 -4.57 -9.39
CA LEU A 20 3.38 -3.45 -9.97
C LEU A 20 2.68 -2.88 -11.21
N LYS A 21 2.28 -3.73 -12.16
CA LYS A 21 1.53 -3.30 -13.35
C LYS A 21 0.23 -2.58 -12.99
N LYS A 22 -0.49 -3.06 -11.97
CA LYS A 22 -1.70 -2.38 -11.49
C LYS A 22 -1.39 -1.05 -10.82
N ALA A 23 -0.26 -0.94 -10.13
CA ALA A 23 0.13 0.27 -9.43
C ALA A 23 0.43 1.44 -10.39
N GLU A 24 0.86 1.14 -11.62
CA GLU A 24 1.01 2.14 -12.69
C GLU A 24 -0.31 2.87 -12.98
N GLU A 25 -1.46 2.21 -12.87
CA GLU A 25 -2.78 2.84 -13.05
C GLU A 25 -3.12 3.88 -11.96
N PHE A 26 -2.44 3.83 -10.81
CA PHE A 26 -2.70 4.68 -9.65
C PHE A 26 -1.60 5.71 -9.37
N ASN A 27 -0.59 5.80 -10.24
CA ASN A 27 0.60 6.65 -10.05
C ASN A 27 1.26 6.47 -8.67
N ALA A 28 1.27 5.23 -8.15
CA ALA A 28 1.87 4.96 -6.85
C ALA A 28 3.40 4.98 -6.92
N GLU A 29 4.04 5.59 -5.92
CA GLU A 29 5.50 5.52 -5.78
C GLU A 29 5.88 4.16 -5.18
N ILE A 30 6.89 3.51 -5.75
CA ILE A 30 7.23 2.11 -5.43
C ILE A 30 8.60 2.08 -4.75
N ALA A 31 8.66 1.51 -3.54
CA ALA A 31 9.91 1.15 -2.88
C ALA A 31 10.01 -0.36 -2.74
N LYS A 32 11.07 -0.95 -3.28
CA LYS A 32 11.39 -2.36 -3.06
C LYS A 32 12.22 -2.49 -1.79
N ASP A 33 11.83 -3.42 -0.94
CA ASP A 33 12.55 -3.78 0.28
C ASP A 33 12.90 -5.28 0.22
N GLY A 34 13.90 -5.73 0.97
CA GLY A 34 14.36 -7.14 0.96
C GLY A 34 13.27 -8.15 1.36
N HIS A 35 12.18 -7.67 1.95
CA HIS A 35 11.05 -8.48 2.42
C HIS A 35 9.75 -8.31 1.61
N GLY A 36 9.76 -7.48 0.56
CA GLY A 36 8.58 -7.27 -0.29
C GLY A 36 8.56 -5.90 -0.98
N ILE A 37 7.36 -5.39 -1.26
CA ILE A 37 7.20 -4.08 -1.93
C ILE A 37 6.29 -3.18 -1.12
N ASP A 38 6.68 -1.91 -1.05
CA ASP A 38 5.88 -0.83 -0.49
C ASP A 38 5.41 0.09 -1.62
N PHE A 39 4.11 0.35 -1.66
CA PHE A 39 3.44 1.25 -2.58
C PHE A 39 2.93 2.46 -1.81
N PHE A 40 3.36 3.64 -2.20
CA PHE A 40 2.96 4.90 -1.59
C PHE A 40 1.96 5.63 -2.49
N PHE A 41 0.89 6.13 -1.87
CA PHE A 41 -0.22 6.76 -2.57
C PHE A 41 -0.43 8.17 -2.05
N ASP A 42 -0.64 9.11 -2.98
CA ASP A 42 -1.00 10.50 -2.68
C ASP A 42 -2.45 10.67 -2.18
N ASP A 43 -3.28 9.63 -2.33
CA ASP A 43 -4.66 9.58 -1.83
C ASP A 43 -4.96 8.23 -1.15
N VAL A 44 -5.60 8.29 0.01
CA VAL A 44 -6.05 7.12 0.77
C VAL A 44 -7.13 6.36 -0.01
N GLU A 45 -7.96 7.05 -0.79
CA GLU A 45 -9.02 6.39 -1.56
C GLU A 45 -8.44 5.55 -2.70
N ASN A 46 -7.43 6.08 -3.41
CA ASN A 46 -6.68 5.32 -4.40
C ASN A 46 -6.02 4.07 -3.79
N ALA A 47 -5.45 4.20 -2.60
CA ALA A 47 -4.90 3.04 -1.87
C ALA A 47 -5.98 1.97 -1.61
N ARG A 48 -7.18 2.36 -1.15
CA ARG A 48 -8.29 1.41 -0.88
C ARG A 48 -8.81 0.75 -2.15
N LEU A 49 -8.92 1.50 -3.24
CA LEU A 49 -9.31 0.96 -4.55
C LEU A 49 -8.27 -0.04 -5.06
N PHE A 50 -6.98 0.27 -4.90
CA PHE A 50 -5.90 -0.66 -5.24
C PHE A 50 -5.98 -1.95 -4.42
N ILE A 51 -6.16 -1.87 -3.10
CA ILE A 51 -6.39 -3.06 -2.24
C ILE A 51 -7.58 -3.87 -2.74
N SER A 52 -8.70 -3.21 -3.05
CA SER A 52 -9.91 -3.86 -3.54
C SER A 52 -9.68 -4.59 -4.87
N LYS A 53 -8.87 -4.02 -5.77
CA LYS A 53 -8.44 -4.70 -7.00
C LYS A 53 -7.57 -5.92 -6.70
N LEU A 54 -6.62 -5.81 -5.76
CA LEU A 54 -5.76 -6.94 -5.37
C LEU A 54 -6.56 -8.06 -4.71
N GLN A 55 -7.55 -7.76 -3.87
CA GLN A 55 -8.40 -8.75 -3.20
C GLN A 55 -9.20 -9.62 -4.19
N LYS A 56 -9.49 -9.12 -5.39
CA LYS A 56 -10.17 -9.90 -6.44
C LYS A 56 -9.27 -10.95 -7.09
N GLU A 57 -7.96 -10.78 -7.02
CA GLU A 57 -6.99 -11.64 -7.71
C GLU A 57 -6.17 -12.50 -6.76
N PHE A 58 -5.94 -12.02 -5.55
CA PHE A 58 -5.07 -12.67 -4.57
C PHE A 58 -5.81 -12.88 -3.26
N ARG A 59 -5.61 -14.05 -2.65
CA ARG A 59 -5.97 -14.30 -1.26
C ARG A 59 -4.85 -13.81 -0.35
N PHE A 60 -5.19 -12.95 0.61
CA PHE A 60 -4.27 -12.41 1.61
C PHE A 60 -5.03 -11.89 2.83
N ASP A 61 -4.33 -11.85 3.95
CA ASP A 61 -4.76 -11.12 5.14
C ASP A 61 -4.40 -9.65 5.01
N LYS A 62 -5.31 -8.79 5.49
CA LYS A 62 -5.11 -7.33 5.51
C LYS A 62 -5.11 -6.83 6.95
N LYS A 63 -4.02 -6.17 7.34
CA LYS A 63 -3.94 -5.38 8.59
C LYS A 63 -3.79 -3.91 8.26
N MET A 64 -4.36 -3.05 9.10
CA MET A 64 -4.25 -1.59 8.96
C MET A 64 -3.75 -0.99 10.26
N SER A 65 -2.84 -0.05 10.15
CA SER A 65 -2.35 0.79 11.24
C SER A 65 -2.23 2.24 10.78
N THR A 66 -2.03 3.14 11.72
CA THR A 66 -1.76 4.55 11.46
C THR A 66 -0.45 4.95 12.12
N GLU A 67 0.41 5.64 11.38
CA GLU A 67 1.62 6.26 11.93
C GLU A 67 1.40 7.77 12.04
N ASN A 68 1.78 8.34 13.19
CA ASN A 68 1.67 9.78 13.41
C ASN A 68 2.83 10.49 12.72
N LEU A 69 2.52 11.36 11.75
CA LEU A 69 3.50 12.14 10.99
C LEU A 69 3.69 13.55 11.58
N GLY A 70 3.10 13.82 12.74
CA GLY A 70 3.18 15.08 13.46
C GLY A 70 2.05 16.05 13.14
N PHE A 71 2.19 17.27 13.65
CA PHE A 71 1.23 18.35 13.47
C PHE A 71 1.66 19.32 12.38
N LYS A 72 0.73 19.69 11.49
CA LYS A 72 0.95 20.75 10.49
C LYS A 72 -0.29 21.63 10.37
N LYS A 73 -0.12 22.96 10.49
CA LYS A 73 -1.21 23.95 10.42
C LYS A 73 -2.40 23.63 11.35
N GLY A 74 -2.11 23.21 12.58
CA GLY A 74 -3.14 22.88 13.58
C GLY A 74 -3.90 21.57 13.35
N ARG A 75 -3.48 20.75 12.38
CA ARG A 75 -4.07 19.42 12.14
C ARG A 75 -3.02 18.33 12.30
N MET A 76 -3.38 17.23 12.97
CA MET A 76 -2.53 16.04 13.04
C MET A 76 -2.54 15.35 11.68
N ARG A 77 -1.36 14.96 11.18
CA ARG A 77 -1.23 14.19 9.94
C ARG A 77 -0.92 12.74 10.28
N PHE A 78 -1.59 11.84 9.58
CA PHE A 78 -1.40 10.40 9.73
C PHE A 78 -0.95 9.79 8.41
N LEU A 79 -0.08 8.79 8.49
CA LEU A 79 0.16 7.82 7.43
C LEU A 79 -0.76 6.62 7.67
N PHE A 80 -1.62 6.30 6.72
CA PHE A 80 -2.37 5.06 6.75
C PHE A 80 -1.48 3.94 6.19
N VAL A 81 -1.17 2.94 7.01
CA VAL A 81 -0.33 1.82 6.62
C VAL A 81 -1.19 0.57 6.51
N TYR A 82 -1.23 -0.03 5.32
CA TYR A 82 -1.92 -1.29 5.06
C TYR A 82 -0.89 -2.38 4.81
N CYS A 83 -0.86 -3.40 5.66
CA CYS A 83 0.00 -4.56 5.49
C CYS A 83 -0.84 -5.70 4.90
N LEU A 84 -0.51 -6.09 3.67
CA LEU A 84 -1.10 -7.23 2.97
C LEU A 84 -0.13 -8.41 3.08
N ARG A 85 -0.57 -9.49 3.72
CA ARG A 85 0.22 -10.70 3.92
C ARG A 85 -0.44 -11.87 3.22
N LYS A 86 0.32 -12.54 2.35
CA LYS A 86 -0.16 -13.76 1.67
C LYS A 86 -0.55 -14.84 2.69
N ILE A 87 -1.67 -15.51 2.40
CA ILE A 87 -2.13 -16.74 3.09
C ILE A 87 -1.68 -17.94 2.27
#